data_AF-A0A2A9PGL6-F1
#
_entry.id   AF-A0A2A9PGL6-F1
#
_cell.length_a   1.000
_cell.length_b   1.000
_cell.length_c   1.000
_cell.angle_alpha   90.00
_cell.angle_beta   90.00
_cell.angle_gamma   90.00
#
_symmetry.space_group_name_H-M   'P 1'
#
loop_
_entity.id
_entity.type
_entity.pdbx_description
1 polymer ?
#
loop_
_entity_poly.entity_id
_entity_poly.type
_entity_poly.pdbx_seq_one_letter_code
_entity_poly.pdbx_strand_id
1 'polypeptide(L)'
;MTASGSDLDSEYGYDFSPEEELQLMQLAAQASSHVPTEADDNPSLQPTSSVPVRMQVGYPDLSRALSELRDQSASSVQSPLEQQVTGEGTRSPLQRFRSYPRKPLSVSDLTSGAWCELQYWYTLTRLPGGRRSRTPAMRQGSKLHQTLENEVHVPVKVDISTKEDGFALKLWNLIQGLRTLRETGLTRELEVWGLVDGNMVNGIIDGVSHEHPNPEFEEELSSQEAEQGSRQSTLTDYFPPKKKSGPGDAAPKVYLTDVKTRGNATKVSGAQLRPAKIQLLLYHRFLAAMASDELDFSLLVGRYGLNPDRLLSDALLAQIGGLHGDVFYDAPSSPVDGQDEQDETDADAASSPMDEAIRYRSLGELWSLVRKEMKKTFPEGQDSLGHMLRVQYVHRSDGRSLHVHDFPVSKQALDAYLGRYMSWWRGEREAKGVDIEEAFKCRSCEFAADCEWRSALDADRVEAAQKKVAARGRRSKKKKKEEASE
;
A
#
# COMPACT_ATOMS: atom_id res chain seq x y z
N MET A 1 22.98 42.41 -34.84
CA MET A 1 21.96 42.81 -33.85
C MET A 1 20.60 42.50 -34.43
N THR A 2 19.96 41.43 -33.96
CA THR A 2 18.50 41.23 -33.85
C THR A 2 18.29 39.92 -33.10
N ALA A 3 17.53 39.98 -32.01
CA ALA A 3 17.37 38.93 -31.02
C ALA A 3 15.95 38.36 -31.02
N SER A 4 15.84 37.23 -30.30
CA SER A 4 14.69 36.64 -29.58
C SER A 4 13.60 35.85 -30.31
N GLY A 5 13.38 34.63 -29.82
CA GLY A 5 12.05 34.02 -29.67
C GLY A 5 11.95 32.55 -30.11
N SER A 6 12.36 31.61 -29.26
CA SER A 6 12.16 30.16 -29.42
C SER A 6 11.00 29.69 -28.54
N ASP A 7 9.90 29.24 -29.15
CA ASP A 7 8.82 28.50 -28.49
C ASP A 7 8.93 27.02 -28.85
N LEU A 8 9.32 26.21 -27.86
CA LEU A 8 9.23 24.76 -27.81
C LEU A 8 8.14 24.45 -26.78
N ASP A 9 6.99 23.93 -27.22
CA ASP A 9 5.92 23.51 -26.32
C ASP A 9 5.42 22.09 -26.62
N SER A 10 5.44 21.31 -25.54
CA SER A 10 4.67 20.12 -25.19
C SER A 10 4.82 18.83 -26.00
N GLU A 11 5.84 18.05 -25.64
CA GLU A 11 5.86 16.58 -25.75
C GLU A 11 5.18 15.99 -24.50
N TYR A 12 3.96 15.47 -24.64
CA TYR A 12 3.17 14.83 -23.59
C TYR A 12 3.04 13.34 -23.91
N GLY A 13 3.72 12.49 -23.14
CA GLY A 13 3.64 11.04 -23.24
C GLY A 13 2.35 10.48 -22.63
N TYR A 14 1.43 10.07 -23.50
CA TYR A 14 0.34 9.14 -23.22
C TYR A 14 0.32 8.15 -24.39
N ASP A 15 0.84 6.95 -24.16
CA ASP A 15 1.28 6.03 -25.22
C ASP A 15 0.16 5.07 -25.68
N PHE A 16 -1.02 5.62 -25.97
CA PHE A 16 -2.07 4.92 -26.72
C PHE A 16 -2.82 5.94 -27.58
N SER A 17 -2.89 5.68 -28.89
CA SER A 17 -3.75 6.46 -29.78
C SER A 17 -5.23 6.09 -29.55
N PRO A 18 -6.18 7.03 -29.74
CA PRO A 18 -7.61 6.74 -29.60
C PRO A 18 -8.13 5.62 -30.51
N GLU A 19 -7.43 5.34 -31.61
CA GLU A 19 -7.75 4.27 -32.55
C GLU A 19 -7.37 2.89 -32.00
N GLU A 20 -6.25 2.80 -31.27
CA GLU A 20 -5.78 1.58 -30.58
C GLU A 20 -6.65 1.24 -29.37
N GLU A 21 -7.12 2.25 -28.61
CA GLU A 21 -8.08 2.03 -27.52
C GLU A 21 -9.43 1.48 -28.05
N LEU A 22 -9.86 1.92 -29.24
CA LEU A 22 -11.10 1.46 -29.86
C LEU A 22 -10.99 0.01 -30.37
N GLN A 23 -9.84 -0.36 -30.94
CA GLN A 23 -9.55 -1.73 -31.35
C GLN A 23 -9.51 -2.70 -30.17
N LEU A 24 -8.89 -2.29 -29.04
CA LEU A 24 -8.90 -3.10 -27.81
C LEU A 24 -10.33 -3.31 -27.26
N MET A 25 -11.17 -2.27 -27.31
CA MET A 25 -12.57 -2.38 -26.86
C MET A 25 -13.40 -3.29 -27.78
N GLN A 26 -13.11 -3.33 -29.08
CA GLN A 26 -13.80 -4.22 -30.02
C GLN A 26 -13.38 -5.68 -29.87
N LEU A 27 -12.10 -5.95 -29.60
CA LEU A 27 -11.59 -7.30 -29.32
C LEU A 27 -12.17 -7.86 -28.01
N ALA A 28 -12.26 -7.03 -26.96
CA ALA A 28 -12.85 -7.43 -25.68
C ALA A 28 -14.37 -7.71 -25.77
N ALA A 29 -15.08 -7.05 -26.70
CA ALA A 29 -16.50 -7.29 -26.92
C ALA A 29 -16.78 -8.62 -27.66
N GLN A 30 -15.85 -9.06 -28.52
CA GLN A 30 -15.98 -10.32 -29.28
C GLN A 30 -15.68 -11.56 -28.43
N ALA A 31 -14.85 -11.44 -27.40
CA ALA A 31 -14.53 -12.52 -26.46
C ALA A 31 -15.69 -12.85 -25.48
N SER A 32 -16.68 -11.96 -25.34
CA SER A 32 -17.71 -12.07 -24.30
C SER A 32 -19.04 -12.68 -24.77
N SER A 33 -19.14 -13.15 -26.03
CA SER A 33 -20.38 -13.69 -26.59
C SER A 33 -20.44 -15.23 -26.54
N HIS A 34 -20.43 -15.82 -25.35
CA HIS A 34 -20.98 -17.16 -25.13
C HIS A 34 -21.14 -17.42 -23.62
N VAL A 35 -22.37 -17.39 -23.10
CA VAL A 35 -22.96 -18.35 -22.14
C VAL A 35 -24.47 -18.05 -21.99
N PRO A 36 -25.35 -19.07 -21.91
CA PRO A 36 -26.81 -18.93 -21.94
C PRO A 36 -27.42 -18.62 -20.57
N THR A 37 -28.60 -18.00 -20.62
CA THR A 37 -29.50 -17.63 -19.53
C THR A 37 -30.42 -18.78 -19.09
N GLU A 38 -30.58 -19.00 -17.79
CA GLU A 38 -31.82 -19.54 -17.21
C GLU A 38 -32.22 -18.80 -15.93
N ALA A 39 -33.53 -18.65 -15.76
CA ALA A 39 -34.23 -17.96 -14.70
C ALA A 39 -34.72 -18.96 -13.64
N ASP A 40 -34.87 -18.53 -12.38
CA ASP A 40 -36.18 -18.51 -11.70
C ASP A 40 -36.12 -18.12 -10.21
N ASP A 41 -37.12 -17.31 -9.86
CA ASP A 41 -37.96 -17.22 -8.67
C ASP A 41 -37.45 -17.05 -7.21
N ASN A 42 -38.07 -16.03 -6.60
CA ASN A 42 -38.18 -15.56 -5.21
C ASN A 42 -39.08 -16.55 -4.38
N PRO A 43 -39.29 -16.49 -3.02
CA PRO A 43 -39.28 -15.28 -2.18
C PRO A 43 -38.83 -15.35 -0.69
N SER A 44 -38.40 -14.17 -0.21
CA SER A 44 -38.73 -13.47 1.06
C SER A 44 -39.01 -14.25 2.35
N LEU A 45 -38.27 -13.92 3.43
CA LEU A 45 -38.76 -13.83 4.83
C LEU A 45 -37.86 -12.89 5.67
N GLN A 46 -38.48 -11.93 6.38
CA GLN A 46 -37.88 -11.09 7.44
C GLN A 46 -38.39 -11.55 8.84
N PRO A 47 -38.14 -10.82 9.95
CA PRO A 47 -36.95 -10.94 10.79
C PRO A 47 -37.32 -11.27 12.25
N THR A 48 -36.37 -11.75 13.06
CA THR A 48 -36.55 -11.74 14.53
C THR A 48 -35.31 -11.23 15.25
N SER A 49 -35.59 -10.41 16.25
CA SER A 49 -34.68 -9.63 17.08
C SER A 49 -34.32 -10.40 18.35
N SER A 50 -33.08 -10.29 18.80
CA SER A 50 -32.77 -10.19 20.23
C SER A 50 -31.37 -9.60 20.46
N VAL A 51 -31.32 -8.60 21.34
CA VAL A 51 -30.13 -7.88 21.81
C VAL A 51 -29.74 -8.46 23.18
N PRO A 52 -28.44 -8.47 23.55
CA PRO A 52 -28.11 -7.83 24.82
C PRO A 52 -26.82 -6.96 24.80
N VAL A 53 -26.97 -5.80 25.44
CA VAL A 53 -26.09 -5.10 26.40
C VAL A 53 -24.60 -4.87 26.04
N ARG A 54 -24.27 -3.59 25.89
CA ARG A 54 -22.96 -3.01 25.58
C ARG A 54 -22.26 -2.58 26.87
N MET A 55 -21.19 -3.27 27.28
CA MET A 55 -20.27 -2.77 28.32
C MET A 55 -19.31 -1.74 27.71
N GLN A 56 -19.37 -0.51 28.22
CA GLN A 56 -18.40 0.56 27.95
C GLN A 56 -17.15 0.34 28.80
N VAL A 57 -15.99 0.19 28.17
CA VAL A 57 -14.68 0.28 28.85
C VAL A 57 -14.00 1.56 28.39
N GLY A 58 -13.85 2.49 29.33
CA GLY A 58 -13.14 3.77 29.14
C GLY A 58 -11.63 3.58 29.25
N TYR A 59 -10.89 4.33 28.44
CA TYR A 59 -9.42 4.39 28.50
C TYR A 59 -8.99 5.41 29.56
N PRO A 60 -7.90 5.16 30.30
CA PRO A 60 -7.36 6.12 31.25
C PRO A 60 -6.76 7.34 30.53
N ASP A 61 -7.10 8.52 31.04
CA ASP A 61 -6.62 9.82 30.57
C ASP A 61 -5.17 10.05 31.02
N LEU A 62 -4.24 9.96 30.07
CA LEU A 62 -2.80 10.18 30.27
C LEU A 62 -2.39 11.66 30.21
N SER A 63 -3.33 12.60 30.18
CA SER A 63 -3.04 14.04 30.14
C SER A 63 -2.25 14.53 31.35
N ARG A 64 -2.38 13.84 32.49
CA ARG A 64 -1.68 14.20 33.74
C ARG A 64 -0.21 13.77 33.72
N ALA A 65 0.09 12.58 33.21
CA ALA A 65 1.46 12.07 33.07
C ALA A 65 2.29 12.87 32.06
N LEU A 66 1.64 13.44 31.03
CA LEU A 66 2.30 14.29 30.03
C LEU A 66 2.61 15.71 30.54
N SER A 67 1.82 16.23 31.48
CA SER A 67 2.12 17.52 32.13
C SER A 67 3.30 17.43 33.10
N GLU A 68 3.44 16.32 33.83
CA GLU A 68 4.52 16.14 34.82
C GLU A 68 5.91 16.00 34.18
N LEU A 69 6.01 15.51 32.93
CA LEU A 69 7.27 15.44 32.17
C LEU A 69 7.70 16.80 31.60
N ARG A 70 6.76 17.75 31.46
CA ARG A 70 7.04 19.08 30.90
C ARG A 70 7.71 20.01 31.92
N ASP A 71 7.45 19.81 33.21
CA ASP A 71 7.98 20.67 34.28
C ASP A 71 9.40 20.27 34.76
N GLN A 72 9.91 19.08 34.38
CA GLN A 72 11.22 18.59 34.83
C GLN A 72 12.39 18.93 33.88
N SER A 73 12.14 19.54 32.72
CA SER A 73 13.19 19.91 31.74
C SER A 73 13.60 21.39 31.78
N ALA A 74 13.07 22.17 32.73
CA ALA A 74 13.42 23.57 32.93
C ALA A 74 14.54 23.73 33.98
N SER A 75 15.79 23.35 33.66
CA SER A 75 16.99 23.94 34.30
C SER A 75 18.27 23.73 33.49
N SER A 76 18.68 24.83 32.84
CA SER A 76 20.04 25.31 32.58
C SER A 76 21.11 24.39 31.96
N VAL A 77 21.41 24.59 30.67
CA VAL A 77 22.78 24.82 30.15
C VAL A 77 22.70 25.77 28.94
N GLN A 78 23.47 26.87 28.95
CA GLN A 78 23.52 27.90 27.89
C GLN A 78 24.71 27.71 26.92
N SER A 79 24.38 27.50 25.63
CA SER A 79 25.02 27.99 24.37
C SER A 79 26.48 27.59 24.01
N PRO A 80 26.98 27.73 22.74
CA PRO A 80 26.46 28.57 21.65
C PRO A 80 26.46 27.97 20.22
N LEU A 81 25.34 28.16 19.50
CA LEU A 81 25.23 28.65 18.11
C LEU A 81 23.79 28.41 17.63
N GLU A 82 22.85 29.16 18.21
CA GLU A 82 21.49 29.27 17.66
C GLU A 82 21.48 30.35 16.58
N GLN A 83 21.60 29.91 15.33
CA GLN A 83 20.94 30.63 14.25
C GLN A 83 19.43 30.48 14.48
N GLN A 84 18.82 31.54 15.01
CA GLN A 84 17.37 31.69 15.01
C GLN A 84 16.85 31.68 13.58
N VAL A 85 16.39 30.53 13.11
CA VAL A 85 15.57 30.46 11.90
C VAL A 85 14.15 30.85 12.30
N THR A 86 13.86 32.13 12.08
CA THR A 86 12.51 32.62 11.86
C THR A 86 11.95 31.92 10.60
N GLY A 87 10.78 31.29 10.70
CA GLY A 87 10.03 30.85 9.52
C GLY A 87 9.39 29.47 9.65
N GLU A 88 8.19 29.40 10.24
CA GLU A 88 7.30 28.22 10.14
C GLU A 88 6.93 27.83 8.69
N GLY A 89 7.28 28.66 7.69
CA GLY A 89 7.08 28.42 6.27
C GLY A 89 8.26 27.82 5.49
N THR A 90 9.38 27.44 6.12
CA THR A 90 10.59 26.97 5.39
C THR A 90 10.81 25.46 5.39
N ARG A 91 10.06 24.69 6.19
CA ARG A 91 10.25 23.23 6.30
C ARG A 91 9.44 22.49 5.24
N SER A 92 10.09 21.55 4.55
CA SER A 92 9.42 20.66 3.61
C SER A 92 8.35 19.80 4.28
N PRO A 93 7.35 19.29 3.54
CA PRO A 93 6.38 18.34 4.07
C PRO A 93 7.05 17.13 4.76
N LEU A 94 8.13 16.61 4.19
CA LEU A 94 8.90 15.49 4.73
C LEU A 94 9.48 15.86 6.11
N GLN A 95 10.16 17.00 6.21
CA GLN A 95 10.72 17.50 7.46
C GLN A 95 9.65 17.75 8.53
N ARG A 96 8.51 18.30 8.11
CA ARG A 96 7.42 18.65 9.03
C ARG A 96 6.72 17.42 9.59
N PHE A 97 6.47 16.41 8.77
CA PHE A 97 5.55 15.32 9.13
C PHE A 97 6.20 13.95 9.32
N ARG A 98 7.41 13.72 8.79
CA ARG A 98 8.00 12.38 8.69
C ARG A 98 9.48 12.31 9.05
N SER A 99 10.12 13.40 9.48
CA SER A 99 11.44 13.32 10.13
C SER A 99 11.36 12.69 11.53
N TYR A 100 12.39 11.93 11.90
CA TYR A 100 12.58 11.42 13.26
C TYR A 100 12.44 12.57 14.29
N PRO A 101 11.76 12.37 15.43
CA PRO A 101 11.23 11.12 15.99
C PRO A 101 9.82 10.74 15.51
N ARG A 102 9.26 11.43 14.49
CA ARG A 102 7.96 11.04 13.93
C ARG A 102 8.07 9.70 13.20
N LYS A 103 6.91 9.09 12.93
CA LYS A 103 6.84 7.85 12.16
C LYS A 103 7.48 8.00 10.78
N PRO A 104 8.09 6.94 10.23
CA PRO A 104 8.56 6.91 8.84
C PRO A 104 7.39 7.15 7.88
N LEU A 105 7.73 7.36 6.61
CA LEU A 105 6.72 7.32 5.55
C LEU A 105 6.03 5.96 5.57
N SER A 106 4.76 5.95 5.22
CA SER A 106 4.02 4.72 4.96
C SER A 106 3.70 4.60 3.47
N VAL A 107 3.43 3.39 2.99
CA VAL A 107 2.92 3.22 1.61
C VAL A 107 1.65 4.03 1.39
N SER A 108 0.77 4.13 2.39
CA SER A 108 -0.41 5.00 2.35
C SER A 108 -0.07 6.49 2.19
N ASP A 109 1.03 6.97 2.77
CA ASP A 109 1.52 8.34 2.56
C ASP A 109 1.96 8.54 1.11
N LEU A 110 2.61 7.53 0.53
CA LEU A 110 3.08 7.52 -0.85
C LEU A 110 1.97 7.34 -1.89
N THR A 111 0.83 6.76 -1.53
CA THR A 111 -0.29 6.49 -2.46
C THR A 111 -1.40 7.54 -2.37
N SER A 112 -1.51 8.27 -1.26
CA SER A 112 -2.57 9.27 -1.06
C SER A 112 -2.56 10.39 -2.13
N GLY A 113 -1.38 10.78 -2.60
CA GLY A 113 -1.21 11.78 -3.66
C GLY A 113 -1.82 11.38 -5.01
N ALA A 114 -1.86 10.08 -5.32
CA ALA A 114 -2.48 9.58 -6.53
C ALA A 114 -4.00 9.81 -6.59
N TRP A 115 -4.65 10.02 -5.45
CA TRP A 115 -6.04 10.46 -5.40
C TRP A 115 -6.15 11.97 -5.60
N CYS A 116 -5.49 12.75 -4.73
CA CYS A 116 -5.37 14.20 -4.79
C CYS A 116 -4.31 14.68 -3.78
N GLU A 117 -3.22 15.28 -4.26
CA GLU A 117 -2.14 15.75 -3.38
C GLU A 117 -2.61 16.86 -2.44
N LEU A 118 -3.42 17.80 -2.94
CA LEU A 118 -3.94 18.89 -2.15
C LEU A 118 -4.86 18.42 -1.01
N GLN A 119 -5.70 17.42 -1.27
CA GLN A 119 -6.50 16.78 -0.21
C GLN A 119 -5.59 16.19 0.87
N TYR A 120 -4.51 15.52 0.46
CA TYR A 120 -3.61 14.88 1.39
C TYR A 120 -2.78 15.92 2.19
N TRP A 121 -2.36 17.01 1.55
CA TRP A 121 -1.77 18.17 2.22
C TRP A 121 -2.70 18.76 3.29
N TYR A 122 -3.99 18.95 2.98
CA TYR A 122 -4.98 19.42 3.95
C TYR A 122 -5.21 18.40 5.06
N THR A 123 -5.16 17.10 4.74
CA THR A 123 -5.21 16.03 5.75
C THR A 123 -4.06 16.17 6.74
N LEU A 124 -2.83 16.38 6.27
CA LEU A 124 -1.65 16.51 7.13
C LEU A 124 -1.63 17.81 7.96
N THR A 125 -2.10 18.91 7.38
CA THR A 125 -1.98 20.26 7.97
C THR A 125 -3.20 20.69 8.79
N ARG A 126 -4.41 20.30 8.37
CA ARG A 126 -5.67 20.81 8.94
C ARG A 126 -6.34 19.81 9.88
N LEU A 127 -6.11 18.50 9.72
CA LEU A 127 -6.74 17.49 10.59
C LEU A 127 -5.86 17.10 11.79
N PRO A 128 -6.46 16.82 12.96
CA PRO A 128 -5.73 16.37 14.14
C PRO A 128 -4.85 15.15 13.86
N GLY A 129 -3.56 15.28 14.17
CA GLY A 129 -2.58 14.20 13.98
C GLY A 129 -2.33 13.81 12.52
N GLY A 130 -2.77 14.61 11.54
CA GLY A 130 -2.60 14.32 10.12
C GLY A 130 -3.40 13.12 9.64
N ARG A 131 -4.55 12.83 10.27
CA ARG A 131 -5.35 11.63 10.02
C ARG A 131 -6.76 11.96 9.59
N ARG A 132 -7.21 11.26 8.55
CA ARG A 132 -8.58 11.38 8.04
C ARG A 132 -9.60 10.80 9.00
N SER A 133 -10.77 11.44 9.07
CA SER A 133 -11.90 10.95 9.85
C SER A 133 -12.43 9.62 9.33
N ARG A 134 -12.60 8.61 10.21
CA ARG A 134 -13.11 7.29 9.83
C ARG A 134 -14.60 7.34 9.50
N THR A 135 -14.94 7.11 8.24
CA THR A 135 -16.33 7.00 7.77
C THR A 135 -16.95 5.64 8.10
N PRO A 136 -18.30 5.51 8.09
CA PRO A 136 -18.96 4.21 8.22
C PRO A 136 -18.49 3.18 7.19
N ALA A 137 -18.27 3.62 5.95
CA ALA A 137 -17.74 2.76 4.88
C ALA A 137 -16.32 2.27 5.20
N MET A 138 -15.44 3.13 5.72
CA MET A 138 -14.10 2.73 6.15
C MET A 138 -14.14 1.73 7.31
N ARG A 139 -15.09 1.86 8.25
CA ARG A 139 -15.26 0.90 9.35
C ARG A 139 -15.73 -0.47 8.85
N GLN A 140 -16.66 -0.51 7.89
CA GLN A 140 -17.08 -1.75 7.24
C GLN A 140 -15.94 -2.39 6.47
N GLY A 141 -15.16 -1.57 5.73
CA GLY A 141 -13.95 -2.02 5.07
C GLY A 141 -12.98 -2.70 6.02
N SER A 142 -12.61 -2.04 7.14
CA SER A 142 -11.72 -2.67 8.13
C SER A 142 -12.25 -3.98 8.71
N LYS A 143 -13.57 -4.11 8.89
CA LYS A 143 -14.16 -5.37 9.36
C LYS A 143 -13.99 -6.49 8.34
N LEU A 144 -14.19 -6.18 7.06
CA LEU A 144 -14.00 -7.16 5.99
C LEU A 144 -12.53 -7.59 5.91
N HIS A 145 -11.57 -6.66 5.95
CA HIS A 145 -10.15 -7.02 5.97
C HIS A 145 -9.79 -7.88 7.19
N GLN A 146 -10.33 -7.56 8.38
CA GLN A 146 -10.16 -8.41 9.56
C GLN A 146 -10.73 -9.81 9.34
N THR A 147 -11.91 -9.94 8.70
CA THR A 147 -12.48 -11.25 8.38
C THR A 147 -11.57 -12.02 7.44
N LEU A 148 -11.04 -11.37 6.39
CA LEU A 148 -10.10 -12.00 5.46
C LEU A 148 -8.81 -12.43 6.17
N GLU A 149 -8.21 -11.56 6.98
CA GLU A 149 -7.02 -11.87 7.79
C GLU A 149 -7.27 -13.11 8.66
N ASN A 150 -8.44 -13.19 9.29
CA ASN A 150 -8.82 -14.29 10.16
C ASN A 150 -9.07 -15.62 9.41
N GLU A 151 -9.10 -15.63 8.07
CA GLU A 151 -9.17 -16.87 7.27
C GLU A 151 -7.86 -17.66 7.36
N VAL A 152 -6.74 -16.97 7.57
CA VAL A 152 -5.39 -17.55 7.56
C VAL A 152 -4.66 -17.38 8.90
N HIS A 153 -5.04 -16.38 9.70
CA HIS A 153 -4.39 -16.06 10.96
C HIS A 153 -5.36 -16.12 12.15
N VAL A 154 -4.90 -16.61 13.29
CA VAL A 154 -5.64 -16.54 14.55
C VAL A 154 -5.13 -15.37 15.38
N PRO A 155 -5.98 -14.40 15.76
CA PRO A 155 -5.53 -13.24 16.53
C PRO A 155 -5.19 -13.64 17.97
N VAL A 156 -3.96 -13.31 18.38
CA VAL A 156 -3.46 -13.57 19.73
C VAL A 156 -3.18 -12.25 20.45
N LYS A 157 -3.52 -12.20 21.73
CA LYS A 157 -3.14 -11.08 22.60
C LYS A 157 -1.71 -11.28 23.10
N VAL A 158 -0.87 -10.30 22.84
CA VAL A 158 0.54 -10.28 23.24
C VAL A 158 0.81 -9.04 24.07
N ASP A 159 1.53 -9.20 25.17
CA ASP A 159 1.87 -8.11 26.09
C ASP A 159 3.17 -7.43 25.63
N ILE A 160 3.08 -6.13 25.36
CA ILE A 160 4.22 -5.32 24.89
C ILE A 160 4.69 -4.43 26.02
N SER A 161 5.91 -4.67 26.51
CA SER A 161 6.50 -3.87 27.59
C SER A 161 7.47 -2.81 27.08
N THR A 162 8.13 -3.07 25.96
CA THR A 162 9.14 -2.16 25.38
C THR A 162 8.83 -1.81 23.91
N LYS A 163 9.47 -0.77 23.38
CA LYS A 163 9.40 -0.45 21.94
C LYS A 163 10.08 -1.54 21.11
N GLU A 164 11.09 -2.20 21.67
CA GLU A 164 11.75 -3.35 21.06
C GLU A 164 10.80 -4.54 20.98
N ASP A 165 10.04 -4.85 22.04
CA ASP A 165 9.01 -5.91 22.02
C ASP A 165 7.98 -5.65 20.92
N GLY A 166 7.49 -4.41 20.82
CA GLY A 166 6.53 -4.03 19.80
C GLY A 166 7.06 -4.14 18.37
N PHE A 167 8.37 -4.01 18.18
CA PHE A 167 9.02 -4.25 16.88
C PHE A 167 9.35 -5.73 16.67
N ALA A 168 9.68 -6.47 17.72
CA ALA A 168 9.87 -7.91 17.65
C ALA A 168 8.59 -8.62 17.20
N LEU A 169 7.43 -8.21 17.73
CA LEU A 169 6.13 -8.73 17.29
C LEU A 169 5.90 -8.53 15.77
N LYS A 170 6.38 -7.43 15.21
CA LYS A 170 6.31 -7.17 13.76
C LYS A 170 7.16 -8.12 12.94
N LEU A 171 8.42 -8.29 13.34
CA LEU A 171 9.33 -9.25 12.71
C LEU A 171 8.80 -10.67 12.83
N TRP A 172 8.20 -10.99 13.97
CA TRP A 172 7.56 -12.28 14.22
C TRP A 172 6.34 -12.51 13.31
N ASN A 173 5.44 -11.54 13.20
CA ASN A 173 4.31 -11.62 12.28
C ASN A 173 4.75 -11.81 10.83
N LEU A 174 5.86 -11.15 10.42
CA LEU A 174 6.47 -11.41 9.12
C LEU A 174 6.94 -12.87 9.00
N ILE A 175 7.69 -13.40 9.98
CA ILE A 175 8.14 -14.81 9.98
C ILE A 175 6.96 -15.77 9.85
N GLN A 176 5.90 -15.56 10.64
CA GLN A 176 4.70 -16.38 10.59
C GLN A 176 4.02 -16.27 9.24
N GLY A 177 3.85 -15.06 8.70
CA GLY A 177 3.28 -14.86 7.38
C GLY A 177 4.06 -15.60 6.28
N LEU A 178 5.40 -15.59 6.34
CA LEU A 178 6.25 -16.33 5.40
C LEU A 178 6.12 -17.85 5.54
N ARG A 179 6.02 -18.36 6.77
CA ARG A 179 5.79 -19.79 7.05
C ARG A 179 4.43 -20.24 6.52
N THR A 180 3.37 -19.51 6.87
CA THR A 180 2.00 -19.74 6.39
C THR A 180 1.95 -19.73 4.86
N LEU A 181 2.60 -18.77 4.19
CA LEU A 181 2.65 -18.74 2.72
C LEU A 181 3.21 -20.02 2.12
N ARG A 182 4.31 -20.54 2.68
CA ARG A 182 4.93 -21.79 2.18
C ARG A 182 4.09 -23.03 2.48
N GLU A 183 3.37 -23.04 3.60
CA GLU A 183 2.56 -24.17 4.04
C GLU A 183 1.21 -24.25 3.32
N THR A 184 0.52 -23.12 3.16
CA THR A 184 -0.87 -23.06 2.67
C THR A 184 -1.00 -22.48 1.27
N GLY A 185 0.03 -21.77 0.78
CA GLY A 185 -0.01 -21.04 -0.48
C GLY A 185 -0.64 -19.66 -0.40
N LEU A 186 -1.07 -19.20 0.78
CA LEU A 186 -1.67 -17.88 0.99
C LEU A 186 -1.33 -17.31 2.38
N THR A 187 -0.93 -16.04 2.42
CA THR A 187 -0.87 -15.27 3.66
C THR A 187 -1.45 -13.88 3.46
N ARG A 188 -1.82 -13.22 4.54
CA ARG A 188 -2.44 -11.89 4.56
C ARG A 188 -1.78 -10.98 5.58
N GLU A 189 -1.96 -9.68 5.39
CA GLU A 189 -1.43 -8.61 6.24
C GLU A 189 0.10 -8.73 6.47
N LEU A 190 0.86 -8.98 5.40
CA LEU A 190 2.30 -9.17 5.46
C LEU A 190 3.04 -7.83 5.58
N GLU A 191 3.78 -7.62 6.67
CA GLU A 191 4.56 -6.39 6.85
C GLU A 191 5.78 -6.33 5.93
N VAL A 192 6.01 -5.17 5.31
CA VAL A 192 7.16 -4.92 4.45
C VAL A 192 7.78 -3.55 4.71
N TRP A 193 9.08 -3.46 4.43
CA TRP A 193 9.85 -2.22 4.53
C TRP A 193 10.69 -2.01 3.28
N GLY A 194 10.90 -0.75 2.94
CA GLY A 194 11.80 -0.38 1.85
C GLY A 194 12.22 1.07 1.91
N LEU A 195 13.04 1.46 0.95
CA LEU A 195 13.55 2.82 0.83
C LEU A 195 12.93 3.50 -0.40
N VAL A 196 12.52 4.74 -0.22
CA VAL A 196 12.15 5.64 -1.33
C VAL A 196 12.87 6.95 -1.11
N ASP A 197 13.71 7.36 -2.05
CA ASP A 197 14.47 8.61 -1.99
C ASP A 197 15.25 8.74 -0.66
N GLY A 198 15.93 7.66 -0.26
CA GLY A 198 16.68 7.57 1.01
C GLY A 198 15.83 7.52 2.29
N ASN A 199 14.50 7.54 2.19
CA ASN A 199 13.61 7.50 3.34
C ASN A 199 13.05 6.10 3.55
N MET A 200 13.08 5.63 4.80
CA MET A 200 12.40 4.40 5.21
C MET A 200 10.90 4.52 5.05
N VAL A 201 10.30 3.51 4.42
CA VAL A 201 8.87 3.38 4.18
C VAL A 201 8.38 2.04 4.72
N ASN A 202 7.27 2.05 5.44
CA ASN A 202 6.62 0.82 5.91
C ASN A 202 5.29 0.55 5.19
N GLY A 203 4.96 -0.71 4.99
CA GLY A 203 3.77 -1.18 4.30
C GLY A 203 3.21 -2.46 4.90
N ILE A 204 1.95 -2.77 4.56
CA ILE A 204 1.29 -4.03 4.93
C ILE A 204 0.54 -4.52 3.69
N ILE A 205 0.90 -5.70 3.19
CA ILE A 205 0.33 -6.29 1.97
C ILE A 205 -0.92 -7.08 2.35
N ASP A 206 -2.07 -6.75 1.76
CA ASP A 206 -3.35 -7.39 2.09
C ASP A 206 -3.34 -8.91 1.80
N GLY A 207 -2.73 -9.33 0.68
CA GLY A 207 -2.64 -10.74 0.29
C GLY A 207 -1.38 -11.06 -0.51
N VAL A 208 -0.75 -12.19 -0.16
CA VAL A 208 0.41 -12.76 -0.83
C VAL A 208 0.13 -14.23 -1.08
N SER A 209 0.26 -14.70 -2.32
CA SER A 209 -0.13 -16.07 -2.69
C SER A 209 0.75 -16.66 -3.78
N HIS A 210 0.77 -17.99 -3.86
CA HIS A 210 1.33 -18.74 -5.00
C HIS A 210 0.38 -18.86 -6.20
N GLU A 211 -0.89 -18.47 -6.04
CA GLU A 211 -1.87 -18.49 -7.14
C GLU A 211 -1.55 -17.41 -8.17
N HIS A 212 -1.25 -17.82 -9.40
CA HIS A 212 -1.04 -16.89 -10.51
C HIS A 212 -2.36 -16.18 -10.85
N PRO A 213 -2.43 -14.83 -10.78
CA PRO A 213 -3.69 -14.12 -10.97
C PRO A 213 -4.25 -14.29 -12.39
N ASN A 214 -3.42 -14.14 -13.42
CA ASN A 214 -3.87 -14.24 -14.81
C ASN A 214 -2.83 -14.88 -15.74
N PRO A 215 -2.75 -16.23 -15.77
CA PRO A 215 -1.73 -16.94 -16.54
C PRO A 215 -1.90 -16.72 -18.06
N GLU A 216 -3.14 -16.64 -18.54
CA GLU A 216 -3.46 -16.41 -19.95
C GLU A 216 -2.89 -15.09 -20.47
N PHE A 217 -2.98 -14.03 -19.66
CA PHE A 217 -2.44 -12.71 -20.02
C PHE A 217 -0.90 -12.70 -20.05
N GLU A 218 -0.23 -13.44 -19.16
CA GLU A 218 1.23 -13.58 -19.20
C GLU A 218 1.68 -14.34 -20.46
N GLU A 219 0.93 -15.38 -20.87
CA GLU A 219 1.16 -16.13 -22.10
C GLU A 219 0.95 -15.29 -23.35
N GLU A 220 -0.12 -14.47 -23.39
CA GLU A 220 -0.42 -13.56 -24.50
C GLU A 220 0.71 -12.54 -24.70
N LEU A 221 1.17 -11.89 -23.61
CA LEU A 221 2.27 -10.93 -23.67
C LEU A 221 3.60 -11.59 -24.07
N SER A 222 3.89 -12.78 -23.55
CA SER A 222 5.08 -13.55 -23.93
C SER A 222 5.06 -13.93 -25.42
N SER A 223 3.88 -14.22 -25.97
CA SER A 223 3.71 -14.55 -27.39
C SER A 223 3.92 -13.32 -28.28
N GLN A 224 3.40 -12.15 -27.87
CA GLN A 224 3.61 -10.88 -28.56
C GLN A 224 5.10 -10.48 -28.61
N GLU A 225 5.89 -10.74 -27.55
CA GLU A 225 7.35 -10.56 -27.54
C GLU A 225 8.05 -11.38 -28.62
N ALA A 226 7.69 -12.66 -28.72
CA ALA A 226 8.31 -13.60 -29.64
C ALA A 226 8.01 -13.26 -31.11
N GLU A 227 6.81 -12.74 -31.38
CA GLU A 227 6.38 -12.35 -32.73
C GLU A 227 6.94 -10.99 -33.18
N GLN A 228 7.05 -10.01 -32.27
CA GLN A 228 7.43 -8.63 -32.63
C GLN A 228 8.95 -8.36 -32.61
N GLY A 229 9.76 -9.32 -32.17
CA GLY A 229 11.21 -9.29 -32.32
C GLY A 229 11.91 -8.07 -31.72
N SER A 230 12.17 -8.11 -30.40
CA SER A 230 13.21 -7.34 -29.68
C SER A 230 13.27 -5.80 -29.84
N ARG A 231 12.38 -5.13 -30.59
CA ARG A 231 12.47 -3.67 -30.83
C ARG A 231 11.71 -2.80 -29.83
N GLN A 232 10.89 -3.37 -28.95
CA GLN A 232 10.13 -2.61 -27.95
C GLN A 232 10.80 -2.72 -26.57
N SER A 233 11.56 -1.70 -26.17
CA SER A 233 12.12 -1.58 -24.80
C SER A 233 11.04 -1.56 -23.72
N THR A 234 9.81 -1.24 -24.09
CA THR A 234 8.66 -1.10 -23.19
C THR A 234 8.27 -2.44 -22.56
N LEU A 235 8.39 -3.57 -23.29
CA LEU A 235 7.95 -4.89 -22.81
C LEU A 235 8.96 -5.49 -21.80
N THR A 236 10.25 -5.20 -21.98
CA THR A 236 11.32 -5.58 -21.03
C THR A 236 11.21 -4.90 -19.65
N ASP A 237 10.47 -3.79 -19.53
CA ASP A 237 10.16 -3.19 -18.22
C ASP A 237 9.16 -4.05 -17.43
N TYR A 238 8.27 -4.75 -18.13
CA TYR A 238 7.22 -5.58 -17.54
C TYR A 238 7.70 -7.00 -17.24
N PHE A 239 8.41 -7.61 -18.20
CA PHE A 239 8.93 -8.97 -18.08
C PHE A 239 10.44 -8.97 -18.34
N PRO A 240 11.27 -9.06 -17.27
CA PRO A 240 12.69 -9.26 -17.46
C PRO A 240 12.93 -10.60 -18.18
N PRO A 241 13.94 -10.68 -19.07
CA PRO A 241 14.22 -11.90 -19.82
C PRO A 241 14.46 -13.08 -18.87
N LYS A 242 13.69 -14.17 -19.06
CA LYS A 242 13.82 -15.40 -18.27
C LYS A 242 15.27 -15.92 -18.36
N LYS A 243 15.97 -16.02 -17.22
CA LYS A 243 17.19 -16.83 -17.14
C LYS A 243 16.78 -18.26 -17.47
N LYS A 244 17.53 -18.95 -18.34
CA LYS A 244 17.24 -20.34 -18.76
C LYS A 244 17.34 -21.29 -17.57
N SER A 245 16.26 -21.43 -16.79
CA SER A 245 16.05 -22.55 -15.89
C SER A 245 15.32 -23.66 -16.66
N GLY A 246 15.72 -24.92 -16.42
CA GLY A 246 15.18 -26.08 -17.13
C GLY A 246 13.68 -26.29 -16.83
N PRO A 247 12.93 -26.91 -17.74
CA PRO A 247 11.52 -27.20 -17.53
C PRO A 247 11.38 -28.35 -16.54
N GLY A 248 11.16 -28.05 -15.26
CA GLY A 248 10.88 -29.08 -14.25
C GLY A 248 11.02 -28.67 -12.77
N ASP A 249 11.78 -27.61 -12.45
CA ASP A 249 12.19 -27.32 -11.05
C ASP A 249 11.98 -25.86 -10.61
N ALA A 250 11.21 -25.06 -11.36
CA ALA A 250 10.97 -23.67 -10.98
C ALA A 250 10.08 -23.60 -9.72
N ALA A 251 10.62 -23.10 -8.62
CA ALA A 251 9.87 -22.82 -7.40
C ALA A 251 8.62 -21.97 -7.71
N PRO A 252 7.50 -22.19 -7.00
CA PRO A 252 6.27 -21.45 -7.25
C PRO A 252 6.50 -19.94 -7.03
N LYS A 253 6.14 -19.14 -8.03
CA LYS A 253 6.24 -17.68 -7.95
C LYS A 253 5.26 -17.13 -6.92
N VAL A 254 5.54 -15.92 -6.43
CA VAL A 254 4.72 -15.23 -5.42
C VAL A 254 4.05 -13.99 -6.02
N TYR A 255 2.73 -13.89 -5.87
CA TYR A 255 1.89 -12.81 -6.40
C TYR A 255 1.25 -12.00 -5.29
N LEU A 256 1.01 -10.72 -5.55
CA LEU A 256 0.45 -9.78 -4.58
C LEU A 256 -0.96 -9.36 -4.98
N THR A 257 -1.84 -9.35 -3.99
CA THR A 257 -3.23 -8.89 -4.13
C THR A 257 -3.54 -7.79 -3.13
N ASP A 258 -4.24 -6.76 -3.60
CA ASP A 258 -4.79 -5.68 -2.78
C ASP A 258 -6.32 -5.74 -2.86
N VAL A 259 -6.98 -5.78 -1.70
CA VAL A 259 -8.43 -5.92 -1.62
C VAL A 259 -9.04 -4.55 -1.33
N LYS A 260 -10.04 -4.16 -2.10
CA LYS A 260 -10.75 -2.88 -1.93
C LYS A 260 -12.24 -3.10 -1.79
N THR A 261 -12.80 -2.52 -0.74
CA THR A 261 -14.24 -2.63 -0.46
C THR A 261 -15.04 -1.55 -1.18
N ARG A 262 -16.18 -1.94 -1.77
CA ARG A 262 -17.13 -1.03 -2.41
C ARG A 262 -18.55 -1.42 -2.03
N GLY A 263 -19.51 -0.57 -2.30
CA GLY A 263 -20.92 -0.99 -2.18
C GLY A 263 -21.80 -0.40 -3.26
N ASN A 264 -21.21 -0.17 -4.43
CA ASN A 264 -21.92 -0.27 -5.69
C ASN A 264 -21.12 -1.23 -6.58
N ALA A 265 -21.80 -1.85 -7.54
CA ALA A 265 -21.21 -2.79 -8.47
C ALA A 265 -20.70 -2.12 -9.77
N THR A 266 -20.74 -0.78 -9.86
CA THR A 266 -20.31 -0.05 -11.06
C THR A 266 -18.83 -0.28 -11.34
N LYS A 267 -18.43 -0.49 -12.60
CA LYS A 267 -17.02 -0.67 -12.98
C LYS A 267 -16.15 0.49 -12.47
N VAL A 268 -14.94 0.16 -12.02
CA VAL A 268 -14.00 1.15 -11.47
C VAL A 268 -13.26 1.83 -12.63
N SER A 269 -13.24 3.16 -12.62
CA SER A 269 -12.49 3.93 -13.62
C SER A 269 -10.98 3.86 -13.36
N GLY A 270 -10.15 4.08 -14.41
CA GLY A 270 -8.70 4.10 -14.28
C GLY A 270 -8.18 5.08 -13.22
N ALA A 271 -8.79 6.27 -13.13
CA ALA A 271 -8.49 7.28 -12.11
C ALA A 271 -8.73 6.81 -10.66
N GLN A 272 -9.69 5.91 -10.44
CA GLN A 272 -9.99 5.33 -9.13
C GLN A 272 -9.10 4.12 -8.80
N LEU A 273 -8.60 3.42 -9.83
CA LEU A 273 -7.65 2.32 -9.72
C LEU A 273 -6.23 2.78 -9.40
N ARG A 274 -5.83 3.98 -9.86
CA ARG A 274 -4.46 4.50 -9.78
C ARG A 274 -3.82 4.37 -8.38
N PRO A 275 -4.47 4.72 -7.25
CA PRO A 275 -3.85 4.57 -5.93
C PRO A 275 -3.56 3.12 -5.56
N ALA A 276 -4.47 2.18 -5.88
CA ALA A 276 -4.29 0.76 -5.60
C ALA A 276 -3.18 0.14 -6.46
N LYS A 277 -3.07 0.56 -7.72
CA LYS A 277 -1.95 0.14 -8.59
C LYS A 277 -0.59 0.58 -8.04
N ILE A 278 -0.46 1.85 -7.65
CA ILE A 278 0.78 2.38 -7.06
C ILE A 278 1.10 1.69 -5.72
N GLN A 279 0.07 1.40 -4.91
CA GLN A 279 0.21 0.68 -3.65
C GLN A 279 0.83 -0.70 -3.87
N LEU A 280 0.29 -1.49 -4.79
CA LEU A 280 0.83 -2.81 -5.14
C LEU A 280 2.23 -2.74 -5.74
N LEU A 281 2.52 -1.75 -6.60
CA LEU A 281 3.87 -1.57 -7.15
C LEU A 281 4.90 -1.26 -6.04
N LEU A 282 4.54 -0.43 -5.06
CA LEU A 282 5.39 -0.16 -3.89
C LEU A 282 5.63 -1.41 -3.06
N TYR A 283 4.57 -2.19 -2.78
CA TYR A 283 4.68 -3.45 -2.06
C TYR A 283 5.56 -4.46 -2.78
N HIS A 284 5.39 -4.61 -4.10
CA HIS A 284 6.23 -5.47 -4.92
C HIS A 284 7.69 -5.06 -4.84
N ARG A 285 7.99 -3.77 -5.03
CA ARG A 285 9.37 -3.24 -4.91
C ARG A 285 9.99 -3.53 -3.55
N PHE A 286 9.25 -3.31 -2.46
CA PHE A 286 9.75 -3.51 -1.11
C PHE A 286 9.98 -4.99 -0.80
N LEU A 287 9.02 -5.84 -1.13
CA LEU A 287 9.16 -7.29 -0.93
C LEU A 287 10.29 -7.86 -1.79
N ALA A 288 10.45 -7.41 -3.04
CA ALA A 288 11.54 -7.82 -3.92
C ALA A 288 12.92 -7.44 -3.37
N ALA A 289 13.06 -6.23 -2.82
CA ALA A 289 14.30 -5.79 -2.18
C ALA A 289 14.61 -6.60 -0.91
N MET A 290 13.58 -6.86 -0.08
CA MET A 290 13.74 -7.70 1.11
C MET A 290 14.08 -9.16 0.74
N ALA A 291 13.46 -9.71 -0.30
CA ALA A 291 13.74 -11.06 -0.81
C ALA A 291 15.18 -11.19 -1.32
N SER A 292 15.74 -10.09 -1.82
CA SER A 292 17.13 -10.02 -2.31
C SER A 292 18.14 -9.66 -1.21
N ASP A 293 17.72 -9.60 0.06
CA ASP A 293 18.54 -9.19 1.22
C ASP A 293 19.16 -7.79 1.08
N GLU A 294 18.47 -6.87 0.38
CA GLU A 294 18.96 -5.49 0.12
C GLU A 294 18.52 -4.49 1.21
N LEU A 295 17.68 -4.90 2.16
CA LEU A 295 17.21 -4.04 3.23
C LEU A 295 18.23 -3.94 4.38
N ASP A 296 18.80 -2.75 4.56
CA ASP A 296 19.72 -2.48 5.66
C ASP A 296 19.01 -2.41 7.02
N PHE A 297 19.27 -3.40 7.86
CA PHE A 297 18.74 -3.50 9.22
C PHE A 297 19.18 -2.34 10.12
N SER A 298 20.39 -1.82 9.96
CA SER A 298 20.88 -0.70 10.76
C SER A 298 20.12 0.58 10.44
N LEU A 299 19.80 0.83 9.17
CA LEU A 299 18.94 1.95 8.78
C LEU A 299 17.52 1.80 9.34
N LEU A 300 16.97 0.58 9.32
CA LEU A 300 15.66 0.26 9.88
C LEU A 300 15.62 0.54 11.38
N VAL A 301 16.50 -0.09 12.15
CA VAL A 301 16.59 0.04 13.62
C VAL A 301 16.86 1.50 14.01
N GLY A 302 17.78 2.17 13.32
CA GLY A 302 18.08 3.59 13.53
C GLY A 302 16.87 4.49 13.28
N ARG A 303 16.09 4.22 12.22
CA ARG A 303 14.89 5.00 11.92
C ARG A 303 13.82 4.89 13.00
N TYR A 304 13.66 3.73 13.61
CA TYR A 304 12.72 3.52 14.71
C TYR A 304 13.32 3.87 16.08
N GLY A 305 14.61 4.23 16.14
CA GLY A 305 15.34 4.51 17.37
C GLY A 305 15.39 3.31 18.31
N LEU A 306 15.53 2.10 17.77
CA LEU A 306 15.56 0.84 18.51
C LEU A 306 17.00 0.48 18.89
N ASN A 307 17.16 -0.35 19.92
CA ASN A 307 18.44 -1.01 20.22
C ASN A 307 18.38 -2.47 19.73
N PRO A 308 19.23 -2.87 18.77
CA PRO A 308 19.18 -4.21 18.19
C PRO A 308 19.57 -5.32 19.16
N ASP A 309 20.43 -5.01 20.15
CA ASP A 309 21.01 -5.95 21.09
C ASP A 309 20.27 -5.99 22.43
N ARG A 310 19.23 -5.17 22.59
CA ARG A 310 18.41 -5.17 23.80
C ARG A 310 17.64 -6.49 23.87
N LEU A 311 17.69 -7.12 25.04
CA LEU A 311 16.89 -8.30 25.34
C LEU A 311 15.40 -7.97 25.32
N LEU A 312 14.64 -8.84 24.66
CA LEU A 312 13.17 -8.84 24.65
C LEU A 312 12.64 -9.24 26.02
N SER A 313 11.42 -8.80 26.35
CA SER A 313 10.82 -9.15 27.64
C SER A 313 10.47 -10.64 27.74
N ASP A 314 10.65 -11.22 28.92
CA ASP A 314 10.32 -12.63 29.20
C ASP A 314 8.84 -12.95 28.91
N ALA A 315 7.94 -11.99 29.16
CA ALA A 315 6.52 -12.12 28.85
C ALA A 315 6.29 -12.33 27.35
N LEU A 316 6.95 -11.53 26.50
CA LEU A 316 6.88 -11.68 25.05
C LEU A 316 7.49 -13.01 24.60
N LEU A 317 8.67 -13.36 25.10
CA LEU A 317 9.36 -14.61 24.74
C LEU A 317 8.54 -15.85 25.11
N ALA A 318 7.92 -15.84 26.29
CA ALA A 318 7.03 -16.92 26.74
C ALA A 318 5.78 -17.03 25.85
N GLN A 319 5.18 -15.90 25.46
CA GLN A 319 4.01 -15.87 24.58
C GLN A 319 4.37 -16.35 23.16
N ILE A 320 5.49 -15.91 22.59
CA ILE A 320 5.97 -16.35 21.28
C ILE A 320 6.27 -17.87 21.28
N GLY A 321 6.93 -18.37 22.32
CA GLY A 321 7.25 -19.79 22.45
C GLY A 321 6.03 -20.69 22.67
N GLY A 322 5.02 -20.21 23.41
CA GLY A 322 3.78 -20.96 23.66
C GLY A 322 2.89 -21.11 22.42
N LEU A 323 2.85 -20.11 21.55
CA LEU A 323 1.94 -20.08 20.39
C LEU A 323 2.28 -21.08 19.28
N HIS A 324 3.50 -21.60 19.26
CA HIS A 324 3.86 -22.67 18.34
C HIS A 324 3.64 -24.08 18.90
N GLY A 325 3.26 -24.22 20.17
CA GLY A 325 2.88 -25.51 20.76
C GLY A 325 1.50 -26.00 20.28
N ASP A 326 0.65 -25.09 19.80
CA ASP A 326 -0.78 -25.37 19.58
C ASP A 326 -1.17 -25.57 18.09
N VAL A 327 -0.21 -25.54 17.15
CA VAL A 327 -0.50 -25.73 15.70
C VAL A 327 -0.44 -27.20 15.26
N PHE A 328 -0.08 -28.14 16.15
CA PHE A 328 -0.17 -29.58 15.85
C PHE A 328 -0.64 -30.38 17.07
N TYR A 329 -1.95 -30.57 17.19
CA TYR A 329 -2.52 -31.71 17.90
C TYR A 329 -3.77 -32.21 17.15
N ASP A 330 -3.60 -33.32 16.42
CA ASP A 330 -4.47 -34.50 16.57
C ASP A 330 -3.97 -35.66 15.70
N ALA A 331 -3.05 -36.45 16.25
CA ALA A 331 -2.95 -37.87 15.94
C ALA A 331 -2.53 -38.60 17.23
N PRO A 332 -3.35 -39.52 17.79
CA PRO A 332 -3.07 -40.11 19.08
C PRO A 332 -1.87 -41.05 18.99
N SER A 333 -0.80 -40.73 19.72
CA SER A 333 0.30 -41.67 19.94
C SER A 333 -0.11 -42.64 21.05
N SER A 334 -0.38 -43.89 20.68
CA SER A 334 -0.38 -45.01 21.63
C SER A 334 1.03 -45.16 22.25
N PRO A 335 1.13 -45.57 23.53
CA PRO A 335 2.41 -45.84 24.15
C PRO A 335 2.91 -47.23 23.73
N VAL A 336 4.13 -47.31 23.23
CA VAL A 336 4.89 -48.58 23.22
C VAL A 336 6.26 -48.29 23.81
N ASP A 337 6.54 -49.01 24.90
CA ASP A 337 7.82 -49.15 25.60
C ASP A 337 8.96 -49.61 24.69
N GLY A 338 10.20 -49.23 25.06
CA GLY A 338 11.36 -50.12 24.90
C GLY A 338 12.66 -49.51 24.38
N GLN A 339 13.56 -49.21 25.33
CA GLN A 339 15.02 -49.47 25.36
C GLN A 339 15.97 -48.91 24.26
N ASP A 340 16.97 -48.18 24.79
CA ASP A 340 18.36 -47.93 24.36
C ASP A 340 18.82 -48.39 22.98
N GLU A 341 19.44 -47.48 22.19
CA GLU A 341 20.81 -47.62 21.66
C GLU A 341 21.40 -46.23 21.28
N GLN A 342 22.72 -46.09 21.46
CA GLN A 342 23.54 -44.93 21.10
C GLN A 342 23.76 -44.88 19.59
N ASP A 343 23.58 -43.72 18.96
CA ASP A 343 24.28 -43.40 17.71
C ASP A 343 24.54 -41.88 17.59
N GLU A 344 25.81 -41.51 17.43
CA GLU A 344 26.24 -40.17 17.04
C GLU A 344 26.19 -40.08 15.51
N THR A 345 25.12 -39.50 14.98
CA THR A 345 25.09 -39.00 13.60
C THR A 345 24.36 -37.68 13.53
N ASP A 346 24.99 -36.72 12.84
CA ASP A 346 24.53 -35.35 12.58
C ASP A 346 23.00 -35.24 12.40
N ALA A 347 22.32 -34.81 13.46
CA ALA A 347 20.90 -34.50 13.42
C ALA A 347 20.74 -32.98 13.35
N ASP A 348 20.32 -32.48 12.18
CA ASP A 348 19.40 -31.34 12.10
C ASP A 348 18.08 -31.73 12.76
N ALA A 349 18.14 -31.97 14.08
CA ALA A 349 16.98 -32.23 14.91
C ALA A 349 16.12 -30.98 14.85
N ALA A 350 14.88 -31.15 14.39
CA ALA A 350 13.85 -30.12 14.43
C ALA A 350 13.74 -29.60 15.86
N SER A 351 14.36 -28.44 16.13
CA SER A 351 14.34 -27.82 17.44
C SER A 351 12.89 -27.52 17.81
N SER A 352 12.48 -27.87 19.03
CA SER A 352 11.14 -27.58 19.52
C SER A 352 10.86 -26.07 19.41
N PRO A 353 9.62 -25.63 19.17
CA PRO A 353 9.34 -24.19 19.05
C PRO A 353 9.68 -23.37 20.30
N MET A 354 9.68 -24.01 21.48
CA MET A 354 10.21 -23.41 22.70
C MET A 354 11.73 -23.17 22.61
N ASP A 355 12.50 -24.07 21.98
CA ASP A 355 13.93 -23.89 21.77
C ASP A 355 14.22 -22.77 20.74
N GLU A 356 13.35 -22.59 19.74
CA GLU A 356 13.46 -21.45 18.82
C GLU A 356 13.19 -20.11 19.53
N ALA A 357 12.13 -20.01 20.34
CA ALA A 357 11.83 -18.77 21.08
C ALA A 357 12.94 -18.39 22.09
N ILE A 358 13.58 -19.39 22.72
CA ILE A 358 14.74 -19.17 23.60
C ILE A 358 16.00 -18.74 22.81
N ARG A 359 16.08 -19.10 21.53
CA ARG A 359 17.23 -18.78 20.66
C ARG A 359 17.22 -17.34 20.13
N TYR A 360 16.07 -16.69 19.98
CA TYR A 360 15.96 -15.35 19.39
C TYR A 360 15.48 -14.32 20.44
N ARG A 361 16.40 -13.83 21.28
CA ARG A 361 16.11 -13.00 22.46
C ARG A 361 16.34 -11.51 22.24
N SER A 362 16.76 -11.10 21.05
CA SER A 362 17.01 -9.72 20.66
C SER A 362 16.50 -9.45 19.25
N LEU A 363 16.37 -8.17 18.87
CA LEU A 363 15.96 -7.80 17.52
C LEU A 363 17.00 -8.25 16.47
N GLY A 364 18.29 -8.20 16.79
CA GLY A 364 19.36 -8.64 15.87
C GLY A 364 19.32 -10.16 15.60
N GLU A 365 19.06 -10.96 16.63
CA GLU A 365 18.87 -12.40 16.49
C GLU A 365 17.59 -12.71 15.70
N LEU A 366 16.48 -12.05 16.04
CA LEU A 366 15.20 -12.24 15.35
C LEU A 366 15.27 -11.81 13.87
N TRP A 367 16.00 -10.73 13.56
CA TRP A 367 16.26 -10.33 12.18
C TRP A 367 17.06 -11.39 11.40
N SER A 368 17.97 -12.09 12.07
CA SER A 368 18.69 -13.20 11.44
C SER A 368 17.77 -14.38 11.12
N LEU A 369 16.72 -14.61 11.92
CA LEU A 369 15.64 -15.54 11.56
C LEU A 369 14.83 -15.02 10.37
N VAL A 370 14.44 -13.74 10.36
CA VAL A 370 13.72 -13.13 9.22
C VAL A 370 14.49 -13.36 7.91
N ARG A 371 15.80 -13.11 7.87
CA ARG A 371 16.62 -13.36 6.67
C ARG A 371 16.62 -14.83 6.23
N LYS A 372 16.70 -15.77 7.17
CA LYS A 372 16.62 -17.21 6.87
C LYS A 372 15.26 -17.58 6.28
N GLU A 373 14.19 -17.08 6.87
CA GLU A 373 12.82 -17.35 6.41
C GLU A 373 12.52 -16.69 5.06
N MET A 374 13.02 -15.47 4.82
CA MET A 374 12.97 -14.82 3.50
C MET A 374 13.68 -15.65 2.44
N LYS A 375 14.90 -16.14 2.72
CA LYS A 375 15.65 -16.98 1.77
C LYS A 375 14.96 -18.30 1.47
N LYS A 376 14.27 -18.90 2.45
CA LYS A 376 13.47 -20.12 2.25
C LYS A 376 12.24 -19.85 1.38
N THR A 377 11.56 -18.73 1.59
CA THR A 377 10.35 -18.37 0.83
C THR A 377 10.67 -17.84 -0.56
N PHE A 378 11.78 -17.14 -0.73
CA PHE A 378 12.22 -16.51 -1.98
C PHE A 378 13.63 -16.98 -2.38
N PRO A 379 13.79 -18.26 -2.79
CA PRO A 379 15.11 -18.83 -3.07
C PRO A 379 15.86 -18.14 -4.22
N GLU A 380 15.14 -17.48 -5.12
CA GLU A 380 15.69 -16.73 -6.26
C GLU A 380 15.67 -15.19 -6.00
N GLY A 381 15.49 -14.77 -4.75
CA GLY A 381 15.38 -13.36 -4.37
C GLY A 381 14.20 -12.67 -5.07
N GLN A 382 14.43 -11.51 -5.69
CA GLN A 382 13.39 -10.80 -6.45
C GLN A 382 12.78 -11.65 -7.58
N ASP A 383 13.56 -12.57 -8.17
CA ASP A 383 13.09 -13.40 -9.27
C ASP A 383 12.02 -14.39 -8.79
N SER A 384 11.91 -14.68 -7.48
CA SER A 384 10.83 -15.51 -6.92
C SER A 384 9.45 -14.81 -6.92
N LEU A 385 9.40 -13.49 -7.14
CA LEU A 385 8.13 -12.78 -7.27
C LEU A 385 7.62 -12.82 -8.71
N GLY A 386 6.32 -13.01 -8.87
CA GLY A 386 5.65 -12.87 -10.15
C GLY A 386 5.58 -11.42 -10.63
N HIS A 387 5.39 -11.25 -11.93
CA HIS A 387 5.28 -9.94 -12.59
C HIS A 387 3.85 -9.45 -12.74
N MET A 388 2.85 -10.20 -12.26
CA MET A 388 1.45 -9.82 -12.28
C MET A 388 0.93 -9.44 -10.89
N LEU A 389 0.18 -8.35 -10.82
CA LEU A 389 -0.43 -7.82 -9.60
C LEU A 389 -1.94 -7.77 -9.75
N ARG A 390 -2.67 -7.99 -8.65
CA ARG A 390 -4.14 -8.03 -8.65
C ARG A 390 -4.75 -7.01 -7.70
N VAL A 391 -5.65 -6.16 -8.20
CA VAL A 391 -6.60 -5.42 -7.36
C VAL A 391 -7.94 -6.14 -7.39
N GLN A 392 -8.42 -6.57 -6.23
CA GLN A 392 -9.71 -7.23 -6.09
C GLN A 392 -10.72 -6.32 -5.41
N TYR A 393 -11.82 -6.01 -6.10
CA TYR A 393 -12.92 -5.27 -5.53
C TYR A 393 -13.97 -6.23 -4.99
N VAL A 394 -14.29 -6.09 -3.71
CA VAL A 394 -15.30 -6.88 -3.02
C VAL A 394 -16.43 -6.00 -2.52
N HIS A 395 -17.63 -6.56 -2.45
CA HIS A 395 -18.77 -5.85 -1.91
C HIS A 395 -18.74 -5.83 -0.38
N ARG A 396 -18.90 -4.66 0.21
CA ARG A 396 -18.62 -4.39 1.64
C ARG A 396 -19.59 -5.03 2.63
N SER A 397 -20.73 -5.56 2.18
CA SER A 397 -21.74 -6.16 3.07
C SER A 397 -21.69 -7.68 3.13
N ASP A 398 -21.40 -8.33 2.01
CA ASP A 398 -21.48 -9.78 1.79
C ASP A 398 -20.16 -10.38 1.29
N GLY A 399 -19.13 -9.56 1.06
CA GLY A 399 -17.79 -10.02 0.68
C GLY A 399 -17.67 -10.55 -0.75
N ARG A 400 -18.76 -10.62 -1.52
CA ARG A 400 -18.72 -11.16 -2.89
C ARG A 400 -17.79 -10.36 -3.80
N SER A 401 -17.08 -11.07 -4.65
CA SER A 401 -16.23 -10.45 -5.69
C SER A 401 -17.09 -9.61 -6.64
N LEU A 402 -16.65 -8.39 -6.93
CA LEU A 402 -17.33 -7.48 -7.85
C LEU A 402 -16.55 -7.36 -9.16
N HIS A 403 -15.27 -6.99 -9.06
CA HIS A 403 -14.39 -6.75 -10.20
C HIS A 403 -12.97 -7.11 -9.81
N VAL A 404 -12.21 -7.63 -10.76
CA VAL A 404 -10.79 -7.91 -10.62
C VAL A 404 -10.04 -7.10 -11.68
N HIS A 405 -8.90 -6.54 -11.29
CA HIS A 405 -8.03 -5.81 -12.20
C HIS A 405 -6.61 -6.32 -12.03
N ASP A 406 -6.17 -7.12 -13.01
CA ASP A 406 -4.82 -7.62 -13.10
C ASP A 406 -3.99 -6.71 -14.00
N PHE A 407 -2.74 -6.48 -13.63
CA PHE A 407 -1.83 -5.63 -14.39
C PHE A 407 -0.38 -6.02 -14.11
N PRO A 408 0.53 -5.84 -15.09
CA PRO A 408 1.91 -6.19 -14.91
C PRO A 408 2.66 -5.15 -14.04
N VAL A 409 3.71 -5.59 -13.36
CA VAL A 409 4.65 -4.75 -12.61
C VAL A 409 5.37 -3.83 -13.60
N SER A 410 5.42 -2.53 -13.34
CA SER A 410 6.26 -1.59 -14.10
C SER A 410 7.10 -0.76 -13.15
N LYS A 411 8.42 -0.89 -13.28
CA LYS A 411 9.38 -0.09 -12.50
C LYS A 411 9.35 1.36 -12.98
N GLN A 412 9.32 1.57 -14.29
CA GLN A 412 9.29 2.89 -14.90
C GLN A 412 8.06 3.71 -14.48
N ALA A 413 6.86 3.11 -14.50
CA ALA A 413 5.64 3.80 -14.09
C ALA A 413 5.67 4.21 -12.61
N LEU A 414 6.20 3.34 -11.74
CA LEU A 414 6.36 3.65 -10.32
C LEU A 414 7.40 4.77 -10.12
N ASP A 415 8.54 4.73 -10.80
CA ASP A 415 9.58 5.76 -10.68
C ASP A 415 9.13 7.11 -11.19
N ALA A 416 8.41 7.17 -12.32
CA ALA A 416 7.82 8.40 -12.84
C ALA A 416 6.81 9.02 -11.86
N TYR A 417 6.01 8.18 -11.17
CA TYR A 417 5.12 8.64 -10.12
C TYR A 417 5.90 9.15 -8.90
N LEU A 418 6.83 8.35 -8.37
CA LEU A 418 7.59 8.69 -7.16
C LEU A 418 8.49 9.91 -7.37
N GLY A 419 9.13 10.07 -8.52
CA GLY A 419 9.96 11.25 -8.82
C GLY A 419 9.16 12.54 -8.71
N ARG A 420 7.96 12.57 -9.32
CA ARG A 420 7.06 13.72 -9.20
C ARG A 420 6.51 13.89 -7.80
N TYR A 421 6.07 12.82 -7.13
CA TYR A 421 5.43 12.95 -5.83
C TYR A 421 6.43 13.27 -4.70
N MET A 422 7.66 12.76 -4.78
CA MET A 422 8.71 13.06 -3.81
C MET A 422 9.23 14.49 -3.92
N SER A 423 9.21 15.13 -5.10
CA SER A 423 9.52 16.56 -5.20
C SER A 423 8.57 17.43 -4.35
N TRP A 424 7.30 17.04 -4.22
CA TRP A 424 6.39 17.69 -3.28
C TRP A 424 6.77 17.39 -1.82
N TRP A 425 7.06 16.13 -1.47
CA TRP A 425 7.50 15.79 -0.11
C TRP A 425 8.76 16.54 0.31
N ARG A 426 9.71 16.76 -0.60
CA ARG A 426 10.92 17.56 -0.38
C ARG A 426 10.67 19.07 -0.36
N GLY A 427 9.46 19.52 -0.68
CA GLY A 427 9.09 20.93 -0.71
C GLY A 427 9.61 21.69 -1.93
N GLU A 428 10.03 20.99 -2.98
CA GLU A 428 10.51 21.57 -4.24
C GLU A 428 9.36 22.11 -5.11
N ARG A 429 8.13 21.65 -4.84
CA ARG A 429 6.90 22.13 -5.48
C ARG A 429 5.73 22.10 -4.51
N GLU A 430 4.72 22.88 -4.81
CA GLU A 430 3.45 22.87 -4.08
C GLU A 430 2.60 21.63 -4.42
N ALA A 431 1.64 21.34 -3.53
CA ALA A 431 0.66 20.27 -3.74
C ALA A 431 -0.28 20.66 -4.87
N LYS A 432 -0.59 19.71 -5.77
CA LYS A 432 -1.53 19.97 -6.86
C LYS A 432 -2.93 19.43 -6.55
N GLY A 433 -3.94 20.15 -7.04
CA GLY A 433 -5.30 19.64 -7.14
C GLY A 433 -5.39 18.50 -8.15
N VAL A 434 -6.59 17.94 -8.30
CA VAL A 434 -6.85 16.92 -9.31
C VAL A 434 -6.82 17.51 -10.72
N ASP A 435 -6.65 16.66 -11.73
CA ASP A 435 -6.90 17.08 -13.11
C ASP A 435 -8.38 17.45 -13.29
N ILE A 436 -8.68 18.33 -14.25
CA ILE A 436 -10.05 18.84 -14.48
C ILE A 436 -11.03 17.68 -14.74
N GLU A 437 -10.59 16.65 -15.49
CA GLU A 437 -11.40 15.47 -15.80
C GLU A 437 -11.66 14.58 -14.57
N GLU A 438 -10.84 14.72 -13.53
CA GLU A 438 -10.96 13.99 -12.26
C GLU A 438 -11.69 14.80 -11.17
N ALA A 439 -12.27 15.96 -11.51
CA ALA A 439 -13.00 16.82 -10.58
C ALA A 439 -14.17 16.12 -9.87
N PHE A 440 -14.66 14.99 -10.39
CA PHE A 440 -15.65 14.15 -9.71
C PHE A 440 -15.19 13.68 -8.33
N LYS A 441 -13.88 13.53 -8.10
CA LYS A 441 -13.27 13.17 -6.81
C LYS A 441 -13.58 14.22 -5.72
N CYS A 442 -13.79 15.47 -6.10
CA CYS A 442 -14.14 16.53 -5.16
C CYS A 442 -15.53 16.38 -4.53
N ARG A 443 -16.45 15.61 -5.16
CA ARG A 443 -17.83 15.42 -4.65
C ARG A 443 -17.89 14.77 -3.27
N SER A 444 -16.88 13.97 -2.94
CA SER A 444 -16.75 13.26 -1.66
C SER A 444 -15.59 13.76 -0.79
N CYS A 445 -14.99 14.90 -1.16
CA CYS A 445 -13.87 15.49 -0.42
C CYS A 445 -14.38 16.36 0.73
N GLU A 446 -13.90 16.12 1.95
CA GLU A 446 -14.31 16.88 3.15
C GLU A 446 -13.81 18.33 3.14
N PHE A 447 -12.77 18.63 2.35
CA PHE A 447 -12.23 19.98 2.16
C PHE A 447 -12.78 20.67 0.91
N ALA A 448 -13.84 20.14 0.28
CA ALA A 448 -14.32 20.68 -1.00
C ALA A 448 -14.83 22.13 -0.90
N ALA A 449 -15.29 22.55 0.29
CA ALA A 449 -15.82 23.88 0.52
C ALA A 449 -14.74 24.96 0.62
N ASP A 450 -13.55 24.60 1.11
CA ASP A 450 -12.42 25.49 1.42
C ASP A 450 -11.14 25.11 0.65
N CYS A 451 -11.31 24.44 -0.50
CA CYS A 451 -10.23 24.01 -1.37
C CYS A 451 -9.86 25.10 -2.37
N GLU A 452 -8.62 25.58 -2.30
CA GLU A 452 -8.11 26.68 -3.12
C GLU A 452 -8.18 26.37 -4.63
N TRP A 453 -7.90 25.13 -5.02
CA TRP A 453 -8.01 24.69 -6.42
C TRP A 453 -9.44 24.79 -6.95
N ARG A 454 -10.45 24.49 -6.11
CA ARG A 454 -11.86 24.63 -6.50
C ARG A 454 -12.27 26.10 -6.59
N SER A 455 -11.85 26.91 -5.61
CA SER A 455 -12.10 28.35 -5.60
C SER A 455 -11.51 29.05 -6.83
N ALA A 456 -10.29 28.69 -7.24
CA ALA A 456 -9.65 29.20 -8.44
C ALA A 456 -10.45 28.83 -9.70
N LEU A 457 -10.83 27.56 -9.88
CA LEU A 457 -11.63 27.13 -11.03
C LEU A 457 -13.00 27.81 -11.10
N ASP A 458 -13.67 28.01 -9.96
CA ASP A 458 -14.96 28.70 -9.92
C ASP A 458 -14.79 30.19 -10.26
N ALA A 459 -13.70 30.83 -9.82
CA ALA A 459 -13.36 32.19 -10.23
C ALA A 459 -13.13 32.31 -11.75
N ASP A 460 -12.36 31.39 -12.35
CA ASP A 460 -12.11 31.35 -13.80
C ASP A 460 -13.41 31.16 -14.59
N ARG A 461 -14.33 30.32 -14.10
CA ARG A 461 -15.65 30.11 -14.72
C ARG A 461 -16.52 31.36 -14.67
N VAL A 462 -16.52 32.06 -13.53
CA VAL A 462 -17.25 33.33 -13.37
C VAL A 462 -16.66 34.38 -14.32
N GLU A 463 -15.34 34.49 -14.40
CA GLU A 463 -14.68 35.42 -15.32
C GLU A 463 -15.00 35.10 -16.79
N ALA A 464 -14.95 33.82 -17.18
CA ALA A 464 -15.32 33.37 -18.52
C ALA A 464 -16.79 33.67 -18.85
N ALA A 465 -17.71 33.49 -17.89
CA ALA A 465 -19.11 33.82 -18.05
C ALA A 465 -19.32 35.34 -18.22
N GLN A 466 -18.66 36.15 -17.40
CA GLN A 466 -18.69 37.62 -17.50
C GLN A 466 -18.17 38.10 -18.86
N LYS A 467 -17.04 37.54 -19.34
CA LYS A 467 -16.49 37.82 -20.68
C LYS A 467 -17.49 37.48 -21.78
N LYS A 468 -18.17 36.33 -21.69
CA LYS A 468 -19.22 35.92 -22.66
C LYS A 468 -20.43 36.87 -22.64
N VAL A 469 -20.88 37.30 -21.46
CA VAL A 469 -22.00 38.27 -21.32
C VAL A 469 -21.59 39.63 -21.89
N ALA A 470 -20.39 40.11 -21.57
CA ALA A 470 -19.88 41.38 -22.11
C ALA A 470 -19.73 41.35 -23.64
N ALA A 471 -19.24 40.24 -24.20
CA ALA A 471 -19.12 40.04 -25.64
C ALA A 471 -20.50 40.02 -26.34
N ARG A 472 -21.50 39.37 -25.74
CA ARG A 472 -22.90 39.41 -26.23
C ARG A 472 -23.47 40.82 -26.18
N GLY A 473 -23.26 41.54 -25.09
CA GLY A 473 -23.68 42.95 -24.96
C GLY A 473 -23.05 43.87 -26.02
N ARG A 474 -21.75 43.68 -26.31
CA ARG A 474 -21.04 44.40 -27.39
C ARG A 474 -21.60 44.08 -28.77
N ARG A 475 -21.86 42.79 -29.07
CA ARG A 475 -22.50 42.36 -30.33
C ARG A 475 -23.90 42.96 -30.51
N SER A 476 -24.74 42.94 -29.48
CA SER A 476 -26.08 43.53 -29.54
C SER A 476 -26.06 45.05 -29.72
N LYS A 477 -25.10 45.76 -29.09
CA LYS A 477 -24.91 47.20 -29.32
C LYS A 477 -24.42 47.51 -30.73
N LYS A 478 -23.52 46.70 -31.29
CA LYS A 478 -23.05 46.86 -32.68
C LYS A 478 -24.19 46.68 -33.68
N LYS A 479 -25.00 45.61 -33.53
CA LYS A 479 -26.16 45.34 -34.39
C LYS A 479 -27.19 46.48 -34.35
N LYS A 480 -27.53 47.00 -33.17
CA LYS A 480 -28.43 48.16 -33.04
C LYS A 480 -27.90 49.44 -33.68
N LYS A 481 -26.58 49.61 -33.73
CA LYS A 481 -25.96 50.78 -34.36
C LYS A 481 -26.01 50.66 -35.89
N GLU A 482 -25.79 49.46 -36.42
CA GLU A 482 -25.92 49.17 -37.85
C GLU A 482 -27.38 49.35 -38.33
N GLU A 483 -28.36 48.82 -37.59
CA GLU A 483 -29.81 48.99 -37.90
C GLU A 483 -30.32 50.44 -37.78
N ALA A 484 -29.62 51.32 -37.05
CA ALA A 484 -29.97 52.74 -36.93
C ALA A 484 -29.25 53.63 -37.94
N SER A 485 -28.39 53.05 -38.78
CA SER A 485 -27.60 53.75 -39.81
C SER A 485 -28.14 53.52 -41.23
N GLU A 486 -29.07 52.58 -41.40
CA GLU A 486 -29.95 52.40 -42.56
C GLU A 486 -31.24 53.20 -42.36
#